data_AF-A0A5B0RRB8-F1
#
_entry.id   AF-A0A5B0RRB8-F1
#
_cell.length_a   1.000
_cell.length_b   1.000
_cell.length_c   1.000
_cell.angle_alpha   90.00
_cell.angle_beta   90.00
_cell.angle_gamma   90.00
#
_symmetry.space_group_name_H-M   'P 1'
#
loop_
_entity.id
_entity.type
_entity.pdbx_description
1 polymer ?
#
loop_
_entity_poly.entity_id
_entity_poly.type
_entity_poly.pdbx_seq_one_letter_code
_entity_poly.pdbx_strand_id
1 'polypeptide(L)'
;MRIWTTTSNRCPICVQPIDYLVHRIDPRTKDFQIFHPLPIMPNLNNGDDNNRQSQAASPTLPAAQHPPNSESGPSSSQSDHFIGLDRRQLIYRHSLYVKHIPSNRYTQFYPVSSKHFLKDRSKNPSEPTRRDCPSAKLIARTIRFLQRELRAIQPEVLAHPIEHSIRVIIIILHRADSNSSEAVHRFSQLIRDPQLAQHFSHELTCFLRSPYDDLLQWDQVLQYPTAPNVY
;
A
#
# COMPACT_ATOMS: atom_id res chain seq x y z
N MET A 1 10.25 -21.06 -16.52
CA MET A 1 9.51 -20.08 -15.70
C MET A 1 10.32 -18.79 -15.69
N ARG A 2 9.85 -17.71 -16.33
CA ARG A 2 10.58 -16.42 -16.32
C ARG A 2 10.36 -15.77 -14.96
N ILE A 3 11.42 -15.62 -14.18
CA ILE A 3 11.36 -14.97 -12.87
C ILE A 3 11.56 -13.48 -13.12
N TRP A 4 10.60 -12.63 -12.75
CA TRP A 4 10.67 -11.16 -12.94
C TRP A 4 12.02 -10.56 -12.53
N THR A 5 12.64 -11.12 -11.50
CA THR A 5 13.92 -10.68 -10.95
C THR A 5 15.14 -10.96 -11.81
N THR A 6 15.00 -11.68 -12.94
CA THR A 6 16.04 -11.73 -13.98
C THR A 6 16.08 -10.46 -14.84
N THR A 7 15.04 -9.63 -14.80
CA THR A 7 14.90 -8.45 -15.68
C THR A 7 14.79 -7.15 -14.90
N SER A 8 14.27 -7.19 -13.67
CA SER A 8 14.15 -6.01 -12.81
C SER A 8 14.43 -6.37 -11.35
N ASN A 9 15.23 -5.55 -10.68
CA ASN A 9 15.48 -5.64 -9.24
C ASN A 9 14.42 -4.88 -8.44
N ARG A 10 13.35 -4.39 -9.07
CA ARG A 10 12.24 -3.72 -8.38
C ARG A 10 11.03 -4.63 -8.31
N CYS A 11 10.29 -4.59 -7.21
CA CYS A 11 9.08 -5.37 -7.04
C CYS A 11 8.04 -4.99 -8.10
N PRO A 12 7.48 -5.96 -8.85
CA PRO A 12 6.46 -5.65 -9.87
C PRO A 12 5.16 -5.14 -9.25
N ILE A 13 4.99 -5.30 -7.93
CA ILE A 13 3.79 -4.92 -7.20
C ILE A 13 3.98 -3.57 -6.51
N CYS A 14 5.07 -3.42 -5.75
CA CYS A 14 5.29 -2.23 -4.92
C CYS A 14 6.46 -1.34 -5.37
N VAL A 15 7.15 -1.69 -6.46
CA VAL A 15 8.24 -0.91 -7.08
C VAL A 15 9.48 -0.71 -6.18
N GLN A 16 9.45 -1.17 -4.93
CA GLN A 16 10.60 -1.20 -4.01
C GLN A 16 11.72 -2.08 -4.56
N PRO A 17 13.00 -1.72 -4.35
CA PRO A 17 14.12 -2.61 -4.63
C PRO A 17 13.95 -3.94 -3.88
N ILE A 18 14.26 -5.04 -4.57
CA ILE A 18 14.22 -6.40 -4.06
C ILE A 18 15.66 -6.79 -3.72
N ASP A 19 15.97 -6.95 -2.45
CA ASP A 19 17.30 -7.40 -1.99
C ASP A 19 17.50 -8.91 -2.17
N TYR A 20 16.45 -9.68 -1.91
CA TYR A 20 16.45 -11.13 -2.05
C TYR A 20 15.02 -11.67 -2.18
N LEU A 21 14.89 -12.84 -2.78
CA LEU A 21 13.65 -13.59 -2.85
C LEU A 21 13.77 -14.85 -2.03
N VAL A 22 12.75 -15.13 -1.23
CA VAL A 22 12.61 -16.41 -0.56
C VAL A 22 11.77 -17.32 -1.44
N HIS A 23 12.30 -18.49 -1.80
CA HIS A 23 11.61 -19.48 -2.61
C HIS A 23 11.71 -20.87 -1.97
N ARG A 24 10.91 -21.82 -2.49
CA ARG A 24 10.85 -23.20 -1.97
C ARG A 24 10.68 -23.26 -0.44
N ILE A 25 9.68 -22.53 0.05
CA ILE A 25 9.33 -22.59 1.47
C ILE A 25 8.69 -23.95 1.72
N ASP A 26 9.38 -24.84 2.41
CA ASP A 26 8.83 -26.11 2.86
C ASP A 26 7.96 -25.85 4.09
N PRO A 27 6.64 -26.10 4.02
CA PRO A 27 5.74 -25.83 5.14
C PRO A 27 5.97 -26.76 6.35
N ARG A 28 6.65 -27.91 6.18
CA ARG A 28 6.92 -28.88 7.26
C ARG A 28 8.24 -28.61 7.96
N THR A 29 9.31 -28.44 7.20
CA THR A 29 10.65 -28.22 7.77
C THR A 29 10.93 -26.74 8.06
N LYS A 30 10.10 -25.83 7.51
CA LYS A 30 10.32 -24.38 7.51
C LYS A 30 11.61 -23.98 6.80
N ASP A 31 12.19 -24.88 6.01
CA ASP A 31 13.34 -24.57 5.18
C ASP A 31 12.90 -23.68 4.02
N PHE A 32 13.81 -22.81 3.61
CA PHE A 32 13.61 -21.94 2.48
C PHE A 32 14.94 -21.69 1.78
N GLN A 33 14.87 -21.38 0.49
CA GLN A 33 16.03 -20.98 -0.30
C GLN A 33 15.97 -19.48 -0.55
N ILE A 34 17.09 -18.81 -0.31
CA ILE A 34 17.25 -17.39 -0.60
C ILE A 34 17.91 -17.25 -1.97
N PHE A 35 17.29 -16.50 -2.86
CA PHE A 35 17.85 -16.12 -4.15
C PHE A 35 18.11 -14.62 -4.18
N HIS A 36 19.35 -14.23 -4.40
CA HIS A 36 19.71 -12.84 -4.62
C HIS A 36 19.59 -12.53 -6.11
N PRO A 37 18.78 -11.53 -6.52
CA PRO A 37 18.77 -11.08 -7.91
C PRO A 37 20.20 -10.72 -8.34
N LEU A 38 20.61 -11.21 -9.50
CA LEU A 38 21.90 -10.85 -10.08
C LEU A 38 21.93 -9.33 -10.31
N PRO A 39 23.08 -8.68 -10.05
CA PRO A 39 23.22 -7.26 -10.35
C PRO A 39 22.90 -7.04 -11.83
N ILE A 40 21.92 -6.19 -12.09
CA ILE A 40 21.59 -5.76 -13.46
C ILE A 40 22.81 -5.01 -13.96
N MET A 41 23.47 -5.51 -15.00
CA MET A 41 24.61 -4.80 -15.59
C MET A 41 24.13 -3.40 -15.98
N PRO A 42 24.82 -2.34 -15.52
CA PRO A 42 24.40 -0.98 -15.81
C PRO A 42 24.54 -0.75 -17.32
N ASN A 43 23.44 -0.40 -17.98
CA ASN A 43 23.54 0.35 -19.22
C ASN A 43 24.18 1.69 -18.81
N LEU A 44 25.26 2.10 -19.48
CA LEU A 44 25.99 3.32 -19.16
C LEU A 44 25.03 4.51 -19.15
N ASN A 45 24.61 4.94 -17.96
CA ASN A 45 24.47 6.32 -17.57
C ASN A 45 24.09 6.43 -16.09
N ASN A 46 25.06 6.92 -15.33
CA ASN A 46 25.00 7.63 -14.05
C ASN A 46 24.39 6.84 -12.88
N GLY A 47 25.10 6.57 -11.79
CA GLY A 47 26.33 7.14 -11.24
C GLY A 47 26.19 7.03 -9.72
N ASP A 48 27.17 6.36 -9.10
CA ASP A 48 27.51 6.30 -7.67
C ASP A 48 26.41 5.87 -6.67
N ASP A 49 26.43 4.66 -6.12
CA ASP A 49 27.35 4.10 -5.11
C ASP A 49 27.45 4.92 -3.81
N ASN A 50 26.91 4.39 -2.70
CA ASN A 50 27.75 3.83 -1.64
C ASN A 50 26.96 3.32 -0.39
N ASN A 51 27.10 2.00 -0.19
CA ASN A 51 27.77 1.38 0.98
C ASN A 51 26.97 0.99 2.26
N ARG A 52 27.33 -0.22 2.73
CA ARG A 52 27.28 -0.84 4.08
C ARG A 52 26.02 -1.64 4.45
N GLN A 53 26.02 -2.96 4.27
CA GLN A 53 26.57 -4.02 5.15
C GLN A 53 25.73 -4.34 6.40
N SER A 54 25.13 -5.54 6.33
CA SER A 54 25.22 -6.60 7.33
C SER A 54 24.52 -6.39 8.69
N GLN A 55 23.48 -7.18 8.97
CA GLN A 55 23.54 -8.41 9.79
C GLN A 55 22.15 -8.75 10.35
N ALA A 56 21.90 -10.06 10.40
CA ALA A 56 20.67 -10.67 10.87
C ALA A 56 20.45 -10.48 12.38
N ALA A 57 19.19 -10.33 12.77
CA ALA A 57 18.66 -10.87 14.02
C ALA A 57 17.12 -10.85 13.99
N SER A 58 16.53 -12.04 13.99
CA SER A 58 15.13 -12.25 14.33
C SER A 58 14.89 -11.90 15.80
N PRO A 59 13.69 -11.39 16.13
CA PRO A 59 12.99 -12.01 17.25
C PRO A 59 11.56 -12.42 16.90
N THR A 60 11.28 -13.67 17.23
CA THR A 60 9.99 -14.31 17.48
C THR A 60 9.02 -13.43 18.26
N LEU A 61 7.75 -13.32 17.84
CA LEU A 61 6.61 -13.01 18.73
C LEU A 61 5.25 -13.35 18.06
N PRO A 62 4.16 -13.53 18.83
CA PRO A 62 3.29 -14.71 18.77
C PRO A 62 2.03 -14.52 17.92
N ALA A 63 1.41 -15.66 17.58
CA ALA A 63 0.11 -15.75 16.94
C ALA A 63 -0.97 -15.03 17.77
N ALA A 64 -1.46 -13.90 17.27
CA ALA A 64 -2.59 -13.20 17.83
C ALA A 64 -3.89 -13.92 17.44
N GLN A 65 -4.60 -14.41 18.45
CA GLN A 65 -5.95 -14.95 18.33
C GLN A 65 -6.92 -13.83 17.90
N HIS A 66 -7.65 -14.07 16.82
CA HIS A 66 -8.78 -13.25 16.39
C HIS A 66 -9.88 -13.23 17.48
N PRO A 67 -10.28 -12.06 18.02
CA PRO A 67 -11.52 -11.96 18.77
C PRO A 67 -12.73 -11.94 17.81
N PRO A 68 -13.92 -12.37 18.27
CA PRO A 68 -15.12 -12.37 17.45
C PRO A 68 -15.66 -10.96 17.27
N ASN A 69 -16.21 -10.76 16.08
CA ASN A 69 -16.85 -9.57 15.55
C ASN A 69 -17.87 -8.97 16.55
N SER A 70 -17.56 -7.81 17.11
CA SER A 70 -18.52 -7.03 17.89
C SER A 70 -19.11 -5.96 16.97
N GLU A 71 -20.39 -6.13 16.63
CA GLU A 71 -21.18 -5.18 15.86
C GLU A 71 -21.28 -3.84 16.60
N SER A 72 -20.47 -2.85 16.20
CA SER A 72 -20.62 -1.47 16.62
C SER A 72 -21.37 -0.68 15.55
N GLY A 73 -22.52 -0.11 15.93
CA GLY A 73 -23.45 0.62 15.06
C GLY A 73 -22.90 1.91 14.40
N PRO A 74 -23.72 2.56 13.55
CA PRO A 74 -23.26 3.60 12.64
C PRO A 74 -23.30 4.98 13.31
N SER A 75 -22.27 5.35 14.07
CA SER A 75 -22.16 6.72 14.62
C SER A 75 -20.73 7.16 14.99
N SER A 76 -19.85 7.37 14.00
CA SER A 76 -18.58 8.12 14.21
C SER A 76 -17.94 8.67 12.91
N SER A 77 -18.69 8.86 11.83
CA SER A 77 -18.15 9.10 10.48
C SER A 77 -17.34 10.39 10.28
N GLN A 78 -17.30 11.32 11.26
CA GLN A 78 -16.48 12.54 11.18
C GLN A 78 -15.14 12.45 11.92
N SER A 79 -14.95 11.49 12.84
CA SER A 79 -13.72 11.37 13.64
C SER A 79 -12.71 10.35 13.09
N ASP A 80 -13.16 9.43 12.25
CA ASP A 80 -12.34 8.29 11.78
C ASP A 80 -11.05 8.72 11.05
N HIS A 81 -11.07 9.85 10.35
CA HIS A 81 -9.91 10.32 9.58
C HIS A 81 -8.85 11.06 10.42
N PHE A 82 -9.12 11.31 11.71
CA PHE A 82 -8.10 11.82 12.65
C PHE A 82 -7.38 10.71 13.41
N ILE A 83 -7.90 9.48 13.36
CA ILE A 83 -7.34 8.33 14.08
C ILE A 83 -5.94 8.01 13.56
N GLY A 84 -4.96 7.96 14.47
CA GLY A 84 -3.60 7.57 14.15
C GLY A 84 -2.84 8.58 13.28
N LEU A 85 -3.34 9.81 13.13
CA LEU A 85 -2.69 10.82 12.27
C LEU A 85 -1.24 11.09 12.66
N ASP A 86 -0.93 11.24 13.95
CA ASP A 86 0.44 11.51 14.41
C ASP A 86 1.41 10.40 13.98
N ARG A 87 0.96 9.14 14.04
CA ARG A 87 1.73 7.98 13.57
C ARG A 87 1.91 8.03 12.05
N ARG A 88 0.87 8.38 11.29
CA ARG A 88 0.94 8.50 9.83
C ARG A 88 1.84 9.65 9.38
N GLN A 89 1.82 10.78 10.10
CA GLN A 89 2.74 11.89 9.87
C GLN A 89 4.20 11.44 10.04
N LEU A 90 4.49 10.67 11.10
CA LEU A 90 5.82 10.09 11.33
C LEU A 90 6.23 9.14 10.19
N ILE A 91 5.30 8.29 9.73
CA ILE A 91 5.55 7.37 8.61
C ILE A 91 5.94 8.12 7.33
N TYR A 92 5.18 9.16 6.95
CA TYR A 92 5.51 9.97 5.77
C TYR A 92 6.80 10.78 5.96
N ARG A 93 7.00 11.37 7.13
CA ARG A 93 8.20 12.16 7.46
C ARG A 93 9.49 11.33 7.36
N HIS A 94 9.43 10.05 7.74
CA HIS A 94 10.57 9.14 7.71
C HIS A 94 10.59 8.22 6.49
N SER A 95 9.71 8.43 5.51
CA SER A 95 9.61 7.59 4.30
C SER A 95 9.55 6.09 4.61
N LEU A 96 8.77 5.72 5.64
CA LEU A 96 8.64 4.33 6.06
C LEU A 96 7.61 3.62 5.19
N TYR A 97 8.08 2.84 4.22
CA TYR A 97 7.20 2.05 3.36
C TYR A 97 6.62 0.84 4.11
N VAL A 98 5.31 0.61 3.97
CA VAL A 98 4.68 -0.64 4.44
C VAL A 98 5.36 -1.86 3.82
N LYS A 99 5.66 -2.87 4.65
CA LYS A 99 6.17 -4.16 4.17
C LYS A 99 5.12 -4.87 3.32
N HIS A 100 5.58 -5.61 2.32
CA HIS A 100 4.69 -6.33 1.42
C HIS A 100 3.87 -7.41 2.16
N ILE A 101 2.55 -7.32 2.04
CA ILE A 101 1.61 -8.33 2.53
C ILE A 101 1.18 -9.23 1.35
N PRO A 102 1.35 -10.57 1.45
CA PRO A 102 1.02 -11.48 0.36
C PRO A 102 -0.49 -11.54 0.13
N SER A 103 -0.88 -11.72 -1.13
CA SER A 103 -2.27 -11.97 -1.51
C SER A 103 -2.59 -13.46 -1.44
N ASN A 104 -3.17 -13.91 -0.33
CA ASN A 104 -3.55 -15.31 -0.15
C ASN A 104 -4.85 -15.42 0.67
N ARG A 105 -5.41 -16.63 0.74
CA ARG A 105 -6.65 -16.90 1.47
C ARG A 105 -6.54 -16.63 2.98
N TYR A 106 -5.35 -16.67 3.57
CA TYR A 106 -5.17 -16.41 4.99
C TYR A 106 -5.16 -14.90 5.29
N THR A 107 -4.49 -14.11 4.46
CA THR A 107 -4.42 -12.65 4.62
C THR A 107 -5.65 -11.94 4.05
N GLN A 108 -6.36 -12.57 3.12
CA GLN A 108 -7.49 -11.99 2.39
C GLN A 108 -7.12 -10.76 1.53
N PHE A 109 -5.83 -10.48 1.34
CA PHE A 109 -5.40 -9.42 0.43
C PHE A 109 -5.62 -9.87 -1.00
N TYR A 110 -6.21 -9.02 -1.83
CA TYR A 110 -6.52 -9.33 -3.22
C TYR A 110 -6.00 -8.22 -4.14
N PRO A 111 -5.55 -8.54 -5.38
CA PRO A 111 -5.14 -7.52 -6.33
C PRO A 111 -6.32 -6.61 -6.70
N VAL A 112 -6.13 -5.30 -6.57
CA VAL A 112 -7.11 -4.28 -7.02
C VAL A 112 -6.56 -3.55 -8.23
N SER A 113 -7.42 -3.39 -9.23
CA SER A 113 -7.17 -2.66 -10.48
C SER A 113 -8.28 -1.66 -10.75
N SER A 114 -8.02 -0.66 -11.59
CA SER A 114 -8.93 0.40 -12.02
C SER A 114 -10.31 -0.13 -12.41
N LYS A 115 -10.40 -1.33 -13.00
CA LYS A 115 -11.66 -2.01 -13.35
C LYS A 115 -12.65 -2.14 -12.18
N HIS A 116 -12.15 -2.29 -10.96
CA HIS A 116 -12.99 -2.42 -9.76
C HIS A 116 -13.63 -1.09 -9.32
N PHE A 117 -13.06 0.03 -9.77
CA PHE A 117 -13.64 1.35 -9.55
C PHE A 117 -14.72 1.69 -10.56
N LEU A 118 -14.74 1.05 -11.75
CA LEU A 118 -15.84 1.25 -12.68
C LEU A 118 -17.14 0.72 -12.06
N LYS A 119 -18.19 1.54 -12.11
CA LYS A 119 -19.52 1.13 -11.70
C LYS A 119 -19.95 -0.03 -12.59
N ASP A 120 -20.24 -1.18 -11.99
CA ASP A 120 -20.87 -2.27 -12.73
C ASP A 120 -22.20 -1.72 -13.24
N ARG A 121 -22.30 -1.57 -14.56
CA ARG A 121 -23.51 -1.07 -15.21
C ARG A 121 -24.43 -2.28 -15.34
N SER A 122 -24.80 -2.88 -14.21
CA SER A 122 -25.75 -3.98 -14.21
C SER A 122 -27.02 -3.47 -14.90
N LYS A 123 -27.36 -4.10 -16.01
CA LYS A 123 -28.52 -3.78 -16.86
C LYS A 123 -29.85 -4.13 -16.18
N ASN A 124 -29.81 -4.61 -14.93
CA ASN A 124 -30.96 -5.16 -14.23
C ASN A 124 -31.47 -4.18 -13.17
N PRO A 125 -32.73 -3.70 -13.27
CA PRO A 125 -33.31 -2.73 -12.31
C PRO A 125 -33.57 -3.29 -10.90
N SER A 126 -33.35 -4.58 -10.67
CA SER A 126 -33.70 -5.31 -9.45
C SER A 126 -32.51 -5.53 -8.48
N GLU A 127 -31.36 -4.90 -8.73
CA GLU A 127 -30.16 -5.05 -7.91
C GLU A 127 -30.13 -4.10 -6.69
N PRO A 128 -29.38 -4.49 -5.62
CA PRO A 128 -29.42 -3.85 -4.31
C PRO A 128 -29.03 -2.37 -4.40
N THR A 129 -29.60 -1.58 -3.48
CA THR A 129 -29.51 -0.12 -3.43
C THR A 129 -28.06 0.35 -3.65
N ARG A 130 -27.84 1.48 -4.34
CA ARG A 130 -26.53 2.05 -4.74
C ARG A 130 -25.39 1.99 -3.69
N ARG A 131 -25.70 1.85 -2.40
CA ARG A 131 -24.76 1.72 -1.28
C ARG A 131 -24.13 0.32 -1.14
N ASP A 132 -24.76 -0.72 -1.69
CA ASP A 132 -24.31 -2.11 -1.53
C ASP A 132 -23.42 -2.62 -2.67
N CYS A 133 -23.26 -1.84 -3.74
CA CYS A 133 -22.38 -2.20 -4.86
C CYS A 133 -20.92 -2.31 -4.38
N PRO A 134 -20.17 -3.38 -4.73
CA PRO A 134 -18.77 -3.55 -4.32
C PRO A 134 -17.87 -2.36 -4.69
N SER A 135 -18.08 -1.77 -5.87
CA SER A 135 -17.33 -0.58 -6.30
C SER A 135 -17.65 0.66 -5.47
N ALA A 136 -18.90 0.83 -5.03
CA ALA A 136 -19.30 1.93 -4.15
C ALA A 136 -18.67 1.79 -2.76
N LYS A 137 -18.62 0.56 -2.21
CA LYS A 137 -17.91 0.26 -0.96
C LYS A 137 -16.42 0.54 -1.08
N LEU A 138 -15.79 0.07 -2.17
CA LEU A 138 -14.37 0.34 -2.45
C LEU A 138 -14.07 1.84 -2.52
N ILE A 139 -14.89 2.62 -3.24
CA ILE A 139 -14.74 4.07 -3.36
C ILE A 139 -14.89 4.75 -1.99
N ALA A 140 -15.93 4.40 -1.22
CA ALA A 140 -16.17 4.99 0.09
C ALA A 140 -15.01 4.73 1.07
N ARG A 141 -14.53 3.47 1.10
CA ARG A 141 -13.34 3.09 1.86
C ARG A 141 -12.10 3.87 1.41
N THR A 142 -11.88 3.97 0.11
CA THR A 142 -10.75 4.71 -0.46
C THR A 142 -10.79 6.17 -0.04
N ILE A 143 -11.97 6.82 -0.09
CA ILE A 143 -12.13 8.21 0.35
C ILE A 143 -11.75 8.37 1.82
N ARG A 144 -12.17 7.47 2.71
CA ARG A 144 -11.81 7.51 4.15
C ARG A 144 -10.29 7.45 4.34
N PHE A 145 -9.62 6.55 3.63
CA PHE A 145 -8.16 6.47 3.64
C PHE A 145 -7.52 7.76 3.14
N LEU A 146 -7.94 8.26 1.97
CA LEU A 146 -7.39 9.49 1.39
C LEU A 146 -7.59 10.71 2.31
N GLN A 147 -8.72 10.79 3.00
CA GLN A 147 -8.97 11.85 3.98
C GLN A 147 -7.93 11.85 5.11
N ARG A 148 -7.53 10.68 5.61
CA ARG A 148 -6.50 10.57 6.65
C ARG A 148 -5.10 10.82 6.06
N GLU A 149 -4.76 10.13 4.98
CA GLU A 149 -3.39 10.17 4.43
C GLU A 149 -2.99 11.55 3.92
N LEU A 150 -3.90 12.26 3.24
CA LEU A 150 -3.62 13.61 2.77
C LEU A 150 -3.54 14.63 3.91
N ARG A 151 -4.15 14.36 5.08
CA ARG A 151 -3.96 15.16 6.31
C ARG A 151 -2.64 14.85 7.03
N ALA A 152 -2.14 13.62 6.87
CA ALA A 152 -0.85 13.21 7.41
C ALA A 152 0.32 13.76 6.59
N ILE A 153 0.10 14.06 5.31
CA ILE A 153 1.04 14.80 4.46
C ILE A 153 1.01 16.28 4.84
N GLN A 154 2.18 16.91 4.86
CA GLN A 154 2.32 18.34 5.13
C GLN A 154 1.53 19.17 4.11
N PRO A 155 0.69 20.14 4.55
CA PRO A 155 -0.19 20.88 3.66
C PRO A 155 0.56 21.70 2.61
N GLU A 156 1.79 22.13 2.88
CA GLU A 156 2.65 22.89 1.97
C GLU A 156 3.07 22.08 0.74
N VAL A 157 3.09 20.75 0.86
CA VAL A 157 3.47 19.84 -0.22
C VAL A 157 2.27 19.53 -1.13
N LEU A 158 1.04 19.76 -0.66
CA LEU A 158 -0.16 19.56 -1.48
C LEU A 158 -0.39 20.76 -2.39
N ALA A 159 -0.57 20.49 -3.69
CA ALA A 159 -0.85 21.53 -4.68
C ALA A 159 -2.26 22.13 -4.54
N HIS A 160 -3.20 21.37 -3.98
CA HIS A 160 -4.62 21.71 -3.87
C HIS A 160 -5.21 21.28 -2.52
N PRO A 161 -6.35 21.87 -2.09
CA PRO A 161 -7.07 21.42 -0.91
C PRO A 161 -7.39 19.91 -0.95
N ILE A 162 -7.45 19.30 0.22
CA ILE A 162 -7.61 17.84 0.40
C ILE A 162 -8.81 17.31 -0.39
N GLU A 163 -9.96 17.98 -0.32
CA GLU A 163 -11.19 17.56 -1.00
C GLU A 163 -11.05 17.55 -2.52
N HIS A 164 -10.28 18.49 -3.07
CA HIS A 164 -9.97 18.51 -4.50
C HIS A 164 -9.02 17.37 -4.87
N SER A 165 -7.96 17.19 -4.10
CA SER A 165 -6.98 16.11 -4.29
C SER A 165 -7.64 14.73 -4.24
N ILE A 166 -8.56 14.49 -3.31
CA ILE A 166 -9.36 13.25 -3.25
C ILE A 166 -10.12 13.01 -4.55
N ARG A 167 -10.84 14.02 -5.06
CA ARG A 167 -11.61 13.87 -6.30
C ARG A 167 -10.71 13.52 -7.49
N VAL A 168 -9.57 14.19 -7.61
CA VAL A 168 -8.61 13.91 -8.70
C VAL A 168 -8.02 12.51 -8.55
N ILE A 169 -7.65 12.08 -7.35
CA ILE A 169 -7.12 10.73 -7.10
C ILE A 169 -8.15 9.66 -7.48
N ILE A 170 -9.42 9.82 -7.10
CA ILE A 170 -10.47 8.89 -7.51
C ILE A 170 -10.62 8.85 -9.05
N ILE A 171 -10.55 10.00 -9.73
CA ILE A 171 -10.57 10.06 -11.20
C ILE A 171 -9.38 9.33 -11.82
N ILE A 172 -8.19 9.43 -11.22
CA ILE A 172 -6.99 8.68 -11.65
C ILE A 172 -7.24 7.18 -11.48
N LEU A 173 -7.76 6.75 -10.32
CA LEU A 173 -8.03 5.34 -10.02
C LEU A 173 -9.09 4.71 -10.92
N HIS A 174 -10.00 5.50 -11.51
CA HIS A 174 -10.92 5.02 -12.54
C HIS A 174 -10.23 4.69 -13.87
N ARG A 175 -9.04 5.22 -14.14
CA ARG A 175 -8.34 5.09 -15.43
C ARG A 175 -7.07 4.25 -15.35
N ALA A 176 -6.34 4.35 -14.25
CA ALA A 176 -5.03 3.73 -14.09
C ALA A 176 -4.91 3.04 -12.72
N ASP A 177 -4.12 1.98 -12.67
CA ASP A 177 -3.81 1.29 -11.42
C ASP A 177 -2.91 2.18 -10.55
N SER A 178 -3.15 2.19 -9.24
CA SER A 178 -2.47 3.10 -8.30
C SER A 178 -0.93 3.02 -8.29
N ASN A 179 -0.36 1.86 -8.65
CA ASN A 179 1.08 1.61 -8.73
C ASN A 179 1.67 1.77 -10.15
N SER A 180 0.85 2.14 -11.13
CA SER A 180 1.33 2.39 -12.50
C SER A 180 2.18 3.67 -12.55
N SER A 181 3.16 3.71 -13.46
CA SER A 181 4.00 4.89 -13.66
C SER A 181 3.18 6.13 -14.02
N GLU A 182 2.10 5.96 -14.79
CA GLU A 182 1.16 7.04 -15.12
C GLU A 182 0.46 7.57 -13.87
N ALA A 183 -0.08 6.71 -13.01
CA ALA A 183 -0.74 7.14 -11.78
C ALA A 183 0.23 7.86 -10.83
N VAL A 184 1.45 7.33 -10.64
CA VAL A 184 2.49 7.95 -9.81
C VAL A 184 2.86 9.34 -10.34
N HIS A 185 3.03 9.48 -11.66
CA HIS A 185 3.29 10.78 -12.29
C HIS A 185 2.14 11.77 -12.07
N ARG A 186 0.88 11.32 -12.13
CA ARG A 186 -0.28 12.17 -11.82
C ARG A 186 -0.33 12.52 -10.33
N PHE A 187 0.02 11.61 -9.44
CA PHE A 187 0.10 11.89 -8.01
C PHE A 187 1.19 12.91 -7.68
N SER A 188 2.33 12.90 -8.37
CA SER A 188 3.38 13.91 -8.18
C SER A 188 3.00 15.31 -8.67
N GLN A 189 1.91 15.45 -9.43
CA GLN A 189 1.33 16.75 -9.77
C GLN A 189 0.47 17.29 -8.62
N LEU A 190 -0.10 16.40 -7.79
CA LEU A 190 -0.89 16.73 -6.61
C LEU A 190 -0.03 16.91 -5.36
N ILE A 191 1.00 16.08 -5.21
CA ILE A 191 1.98 16.07 -4.12
C ILE A 191 3.30 16.55 -4.73
N ARG A 192 3.73 17.77 -4.39
CA ARG A 192 4.86 18.48 -5.00
C ARG A 192 6.24 17.86 -4.73
N ASP A 193 6.28 16.71 -4.05
CA ASP A 193 7.46 15.88 -3.82
C ASP A 193 7.27 14.53 -4.54
N PRO A 194 8.06 14.22 -5.59
CA PRO A 194 7.98 12.96 -6.32
C PRO A 194 8.24 11.71 -5.46
N GLN A 195 9.15 11.79 -4.48
CA GLN A 195 9.45 10.65 -3.60
C GLN A 195 8.28 10.39 -2.66
N LEU A 196 7.69 11.47 -2.13
CA LEU A 196 6.48 11.37 -1.30
C LEU A 196 5.29 10.88 -2.11
N ALA A 197 5.15 11.28 -3.37
CA ALA A 197 4.10 10.78 -4.27
C ALA A 197 4.24 9.28 -4.54
N GLN A 198 5.47 8.79 -4.72
CA GLN A 198 5.76 7.36 -4.83
C GLN A 198 5.45 6.61 -3.53
N HIS A 199 5.81 7.19 -2.38
CA HIS A 199 5.47 6.63 -1.07
C HIS A 199 3.95 6.57 -0.86
N PHE A 200 3.24 7.65 -1.15
CA PHE A 200 1.79 7.71 -1.11
C PHE A 200 1.14 6.67 -2.03
N SER A 201 1.63 6.53 -3.26
CA SER A 201 1.17 5.50 -4.20
C SER A 201 1.30 4.10 -3.62
N HIS A 202 2.45 3.79 -3.00
CA HIS A 202 2.69 2.51 -2.34
C HIS A 202 1.70 2.23 -1.21
N GLU A 203 1.51 3.20 -0.31
CA GLU A 203 0.56 3.08 0.81
C GLU A 203 -0.86 2.87 0.30
N LEU A 204 -1.26 3.62 -0.72
CA LEU A 204 -2.56 3.48 -1.37
C LEU A 204 -2.74 2.10 -2.00
N THR A 205 -1.76 1.60 -2.76
CA THR A 205 -1.83 0.25 -3.34
C THR A 205 -1.96 -0.82 -2.26
N CYS A 206 -1.19 -0.71 -1.18
CA CYS A 206 -1.25 -1.65 -0.06
C CYS A 206 -2.63 -1.65 0.61
N PHE A 207 -3.20 -0.46 0.85
CA PHE A 207 -4.53 -0.34 1.44
C PHE A 207 -5.64 -0.83 0.52
N LEU A 208 -5.60 -0.49 -0.79
CA LEU A 208 -6.60 -0.94 -1.75
C LEU A 208 -6.70 -2.47 -1.82
N ARG A 209 -5.56 -3.16 -1.73
CA ARG A 209 -5.49 -4.62 -1.71
C ARG A 209 -5.99 -5.25 -0.41
N SER A 210 -6.08 -4.47 0.67
CA SER A 210 -6.44 -4.99 1.98
C SER A 210 -7.92 -5.37 2.05
N PRO A 211 -8.33 -6.23 3.00
CA PRO A 211 -9.73 -6.53 3.28
C PRO A 211 -10.38 -5.53 4.27
N TYR A 212 -9.63 -4.59 4.85
CA TYR A 212 -10.10 -3.77 5.96
C TYR A 212 -10.88 -2.54 5.46
N ASP A 213 -12.04 -2.28 6.05
CA ASP A 213 -12.81 -1.04 5.87
C ASP A 213 -12.48 0.02 6.92
N ASP A 214 -12.03 -0.45 8.09
CA ASP A 214 -11.61 0.36 9.22
C ASP A 214 -10.10 0.64 9.19
N LEU A 215 -9.74 1.90 9.42
CA LEU A 215 -8.37 2.37 9.42
C LEU A 215 -7.59 1.92 10.65
N LEU A 216 -8.26 1.68 11.79
CA LEU A 216 -7.60 1.17 12.99
C LEU A 216 -7.15 -0.28 12.81
N GLN A 217 -8.03 -1.14 12.29
CA GLN A 217 -7.70 -2.53 11.94
C GLN A 217 -6.58 -2.60 10.89
N TRP A 218 -6.61 -1.70 9.92
CA TRP A 218 -5.53 -1.55 8.94
C TRP A 218 -4.20 -1.25 9.64
N ASP A 219 -4.13 -0.23 10.50
CA ASP A 219 -2.89 0.16 11.16
C ASP A 219 -2.30 -0.93 12.07
N GLN A 220 -3.14 -1.82 12.62
CA GLN A 220 -2.71 -2.94 13.46
C GLN A 220 -1.92 -4.01 12.69
N VAL A 221 -2.25 -4.24 11.41
CA VAL A 221 -1.57 -5.25 10.60
C VAL A 221 -0.34 -4.73 9.87
N LEU A 222 -0.16 -3.41 9.83
CA LEU A 222 0.94 -2.79 9.14
C LEU A 222 2.27 -2.99 9.85
N GLN A 223 3.26 -3.41 9.08
CA GLN A 223 4.63 -3.50 9.52
C GLN A 223 5.49 -2.54 8.72
N TYR A 224 6.30 -1.77 9.42
CA TYR A 224 7.29 -0.85 8.85
C TYR A 224 8.70 -1.37 9.14
N PRO A 225 9.72 -0.91 8.41
CA PRO A 225 11.10 -1.09 8.82
C PRO A 225 11.27 -0.45 10.21
N THR A 226 11.66 -1.24 11.21
CA THR A 226 12.16 -0.70 12.47
C THR A 226 13.52 -0.07 12.17
N ALA A 227 13.75 1.17 12.63
CA ALA A 227 15.06 1.79 12.53
C ALA A 227 16.13 0.80 13.04
N PRO A 228 17.27 0.64 12.34
CA PRO A 228 18.33 -0.23 12.84
C PRO A 228 18.73 0.31 14.21
N ASN A 229 18.66 -0.54 15.24
CA ASN A 229 19.17 -0.23 16.57
C ASN A 229 20.64 0.18 16.40
N VAL A 230 20.92 1.48 16.57
CA VAL A 230 22.27 1.98 16.70
C VAL A 230 22.74 1.51 18.07
N TYR A 231 23.49 0.40 18.09
CA TYR A 231 24.31 -0.01 19.23
C TYR A 231 25.63 0.74 19.20
#